data_AF-A0A497HKN2-F1
#
_entry.id   AF-A0A497HKN2-F1
#
_cell.length_a   1.000
_cell.length_b   1.000
_cell.length_c   1.000
_cell.angle_alpha   90.00
_cell.angle_beta   90.00
_cell.angle_gamma   90.00
#
_symmetry.space_group_name_H-M   'P 1'
#
loop_
_entity.id
_entity.type
_entity.pdbx_description
1 polymer ?
#
loop_
_entity_poly.entity_id
_entity_poly.type
_entity_poly.pdbx_seq_one_letter_code
_entity_poly.pdbx_strand_id
1 'polypeptide(L)'
;MGGEVAVPDVEEKIKIKVKRFAGKDRYETAALVAKEWKECHRVVIAVGHDFIGINQALQEAKKNRCPIILIKPDEIPKEAEEVLEELNANESIIVECPNLNNTVKAQIKAHIVEEIKSNWEERAKEAIDKANETIIKAKNISGTITNATTAAASKLIINAEYHLSKAVEAFEEENYGKAFGLAIAAKENAENAIRIIQGIKGGTLGKEVHKWEEKINTSGVDEIVQQLSEEAENYGIKLEIKKKVKKVEYRQVKSEMG
;
A
#
# COMPACT_ATOMS: atom_id res chain seq x y z
N MET A 1 -0.47 17.83 3.78
CA MET A 1 -0.60 16.75 4.78
C MET A 1 0.32 15.61 4.35
N GLY A 2 0.88 14.88 5.31
CA GLY A 2 1.90 13.86 5.08
C GLY A 2 3.29 14.31 5.52
N GLY A 3 4.13 13.34 5.90
CA GLY A 3 5.50 13.57 6.33
C GLY A 3 6.42 14.04 5.21
N GLU A 4 7.69 14.30 5.55
CA GLU A 4 8.68 14.86 4.61
C GLU A 4 8.91 13.97 3.39
N VAL A 5 8.88 12.65 3.56
CA VAL A 5 8.99 11.68 2.45
C VAL A 5 7.84 11.82 1.45
N ALA A 6 6.63 12.12 1.93
CA ALA A 6 5.45 12.23 1.08
C ALA A 6 5.34 13.60 0.41
N VAL A 7 5.72 14.67 1.13
CA VAL A 7 5.66 16.04 0.63
C VAL A 7 6.92 16.81 1.09
N PRO A 8 8.01 16.76 0.30
CA PRO A 8 9.30 17.36 0.65
C PRO A 8 9.40 18.85 0.32
N ASP A 9 10.15 19.58 1.14
CA ASP A 9 10.59 20.98 0.94
C ASP A 9 9.43 21.97 0.71
N VAL A 10 8.29 21.74 1.36
CA VAL A 10 7.09 22.55 1.10
C VAL A 10 7.36 24.01 1.42
N GLU A 11 7.82 24.32 2.62
CA GLU A 11 8.02 25.71 3.08
C GLU A 11 9.01 26.49 2.22
N GLU A 12 10.07 25.83 1.75
CA GLU A 12 11.05 26.42 0.84
C GLU A 12 10.45 26.72 -0.54
N LYS A 13 9.60 25.83 -1.05
CA LYS A 13 8.98 25.95 -2.38
C LYS A 13 7.87 27.00 -2.42
N ILE A 14 7.04 27.10 -1.37
CA ILE A 14 5.82 27.94 -1.40
C ILE A 14 5.92 29.24 -0.59
N LYS A 15 7.01 29.47 0.17
CA LYS A 15 7.32 30.72 0.89
C LYS A 15 6.18 31.27 1.77
N ILE A 16 5.36 30.38 2.33
CA ILE A 16 4.34 30.70 3.33
C ILE A 16 4.53 29.82 4.56
N LYS A 17 4.02 30.24 5.72
CA LYS A 17 4.05 29.42 6.94
C LYS A 17 3.14 28.21 6.75
N VAL A 18 3.67 26.99 6.92
CA VAL A 18 2.93 25.75 6.71
C VAL A 18 2.64 25.09 8.05
N LYS A 19 1.38 24.70 8.28
CA LYS A 19 1.04 23.74 9.32
C LYS A 19 1.05 22.35 8.70
N ARG A 20 1.98 21.48 9.12
CA ARG A 20 2.07 20.10 8.66
C ARG A 20 1.32 19.17 9.61
N PHE A 21 0.42 18.36 9.05
CA PHE A 21 -0.17 17.20 9.72
C PHE A 21 0.49 15.95 9.18
N ALA A 22 1.25 15.25 10.01
CA ALA A 22 2.02 14.06 9.64
C ALA A 22 2.24 13.17 10.86
N GLY A 23 1.58 12.02 10.88
CA GLY A 23 1.84 10.94 11.82
C GLY A 23 2.79 9.88 11.24
N LYS A 24 3.11 8.87 12.05
CA LYS A 24 3.90 7.68 11.65
C LYS A 24 3.20 6.84 10.59
N ASP A 25 1.88 6.90 10.56
CA ASP A 25 1.03 6.22 9.60
C ASP A 25 -0.21 7.05 9.25
N ARG A 26 -1.10 6.47 8.45
CA ARG A 26 -2.34 7.12 7.99
C ARG A 26 -3.35 7.34 9.12
N TYR A 27 -3.33 6.50 10.15
CA TYR A 27 -4.30 6.54 11.25
C TYR A 27 -3.97 7.71 12.18
N GLU A 28 -2.69 7.83 12.58
CA GLU A 28 -2.22 8.99 13.35
C GLU A 28 -2.38 10.29 12.55
N THR A 29 -2.06 10.28 11.25
CA THR A 29 -2.26 11.47 10.41
C THR A 29 -3.73 11.90 10.36
N ALA A 30 -4.66 10.95 10.21
CA ALA A 30 -6.09 11.23 10.22
C ALA A 30 -6.55 11.76 11.58
N ALA A 31 -6.09 11.16 12.68
CA ALA A 31 -6.36 11.62 14.03
C ALA A 31 -5.87 13.06 14.26
N LEU A 32 -4.64 13.40 13.85
CA LEU A 32 -4.10 14.76 13.94
C LEU A 32 -4.94 15.79 13.18
N VAL A 33 -5.50 15.42 12.02
CA VAL A 33 -6.41 16.28 11.25
C VAL A 33 -7.76 16.41 11.95
N ALA A 34 -8.29 15.31 12.50
CA ALA A 34 -9.55 15.31 13.22
C ALA A 34 -9.49 16.17 14.50
N LYS A 35 -8.34 16.20 15.20
CA LYS A 35 -8.12 17.06 16.39
C LYS A 35 -8.32 18.56 16.12
N GLU A 36 -8.18 19.02 14.87
CA GLU A 36 -8.42 20.42 14.51
C GLU A 36 -9.88 20.86 14.68
N TRP A 37 -10.81 19.90 14.72
CA TRP A 37 -12.23 20.18 14.96
C TRP A 37 -12.51 20.56 16.42
N LYS A 38 -11.59 20.23 17.35
CA LYS A 38 -11.69 20.39 18.81
C LYS A 38 -12.82 19.57 19.44
N GLU A 39 -14.06 19.78 19.02
CA GLU A 39 -15.23 19.05 19.49
C GLU A 39 -16.18 18.77 18.32
N CYS A 40 -16.64 17.52 18.19
CA CYS A 40 -17.58 17.12 17.16
C CYS A 40 -18.34 15.86 17.60
N HIS A 41 -19.64 16.00 17.87
CA HIS A 41 -20.46 14.93 18.43
C HIS A 41 -20.63 13.75 17.45
N ARG A 42 -20.66 14.03 16.15
CA ARG A 42 -20.77 13.04 15.09
C ARG A 42 -19.45 12.91 14.35
N VAL A 43 -19.06 11.69 14.00
CA VAL A 43 -17.90 11.41 13.16
C VAL A 43 -18.24 10.43 12.04
N VAL A 44 -17.42 10.38 10.99
CA VAL A 44 -17.46 9.28 10.02
C VAL A 44 -16.29 8.34 10.28
N ILE A 45 -16.56 7.05 10.40
CA ILE A 45 -15.55 6.00 10.59
C ILE A 45 -15.40 5.21 9.28
N ALA A 46 -14.16 4.99 8.85
CA ALA A 46 -13.85 4.20 7.67
C ALA A 46 -12.59 3.34 7.87
N VAL A 47 -12.47 2.26 7.11
CA VAL A 47 -11.28 1.41 7.14
C VAL A 47 -10.15 2.06 6.33
N GLY A 48 -8.99 2.26 6.95
CA GLY A 48 -7.91 3.09 6.41
C GLY A 48 -7.27 2.58 5.11
N HIS A 49 -7.40 1.29 4.78
CA HIS A 49 -6.90 0.73 3.52
C HIS A 49 -7.95 0.64 2.42
N ASP A 50 -9.20 0.95 2.75
CA ASP A 50 -10.33 0.83 1.83
C ASP A 50 -10.51 2.15 1.07
N PHE A 51 -9.76 2.31 -0.02
CA PHE A 51 -9.77 3.55 -0.80
C PHE A 51 -11.16 3.89 -1.37
N ILE A 52 -12.01 2.91 -1.65
CA ILE A 52 -13.39 3.14 -2.14
C ILE A 52 -14.26 3.62 -0.98
N GLY A 53 -14.21 2.93 0.16
CA GLY A 53 -14.97 3.34 1.35
C GLY A 53 -14.52 4.69 1.88
N ILE A 54 -13.24 5.04 1.79
CA ILE A 54 -12.73 6.38 2.14
C ILE A 54 -13.36 7.47 1.25
N ASN A 55 -13.58 7.21 -0.04
CA ASN A 55 -14.25 8.18 -0.91
C ASN A 55 -15.73 8.38 -0.53
N GLN A 56 -16.43 7.30 -0.14
CA GLN A 56 -17.80 7.40 0.40
C GLN A 56 -17.81 8.14 1.73
N ALA A 57 -16.88 7.82 2.63
CA ALA A 57 -16.70 8.48 3.91
C ALA A 57 -16.44 9.98 3.74
N LEU A 58 -15.69 10.39 2.71
CA LEU A 58 -15.47 11.79 2.38
C LEU A 58 -16.77 12.51 2.01
N GLN A 59 -17.67 11.88 1.25
CA GLN A 59 -18.96 12.48 0.91
C GLN A 59 -19.84 12.64 2.15
N GLU A 60 -19.88 11.62 3.02
CA GLU A 60 -20.65 11.70 4.26
C GLU A 60 -20.10 12.70 5.24
N ALA A 61 -18.77 12.76 5.41
CA ALA A 61 -18.12 13.73 6.27
C ALA A 61 -18.41 15.16 5.80
N LYS A 62 -18.43 15.38 4.48
CA LYS A 62 -18.80 16.67 3.89
C LYS A 62 -20.26 17.02 4.13
N LYS A 63 -21.17 16.06 3.95
CA LYS A 63 -22.62 16.24 4.16
C LYS A 63 -22.95 16.53 5.62
N ASN A 64 -22.31 15.82 6.55
CA ASN A 64 -22.54 15.93 7.98
C ASN A 64 -21.65 16.98 8.68
N ARG A 65 -20.68 17.55 7.97
CA ARG A 65 -19.69 18.51 8.49
C ARG A 65 -18.99 17.96 9.74
N CYS A 66 -18.38 16.79 9.60
CA CYS A 66 -17.66 16.12 10.68
C CYS A 66 -16.32 15.54 10.19
N PRO A 67 -15.39 15.21 11.12
CA PRO A 67 -14.13 14.58 10.74
C PRO A 67 -14.31 13.11 10.34
N ILE A 68 -13.33 12.62 9.57
CA ILE A 68 -13.16 11.20 9.26
C ILE A 68 -12.14 10.61 10.23
N ILE A 69 -12.52 9.53 10.90
CA ILE A 69 -11.65 8.71 11.73
C ILE A 69 -11.35 7.41 10.96
N LEU A 70 -10.07 7.04 10.90
CA LEU A 70 -9.64 5.81 10.23
C LEU A 70 -9.38 4.71 11.25
N ILE A 71 -9.87 3.51 10.96
CA ILE A 71 -9.61 2.28 11.73
C ILE A 71 -9.00 1.18 10.85
N LYS A 72 -8.48 0.11 11.45
CA LYS A 72 -8.09 -1.09 10.71
C LYS A 72 -9.27 -2.07 10.67
N PRO A 73 -9.25 -3.09 9.80
CA PRO A 73 -10.32 -4.08 9.78
C PRO A 73 -10.37 -4.91 11.06
N ASP A 74 -9.23 -5.11 11.71
CA ASP A 74 -8.99 -6.02 12.82
C ASP A 74 -8.59 -5.31 14.13
N GLU A 75 -8.43 -3.99 14.11
CA GLU A 75 -8.17 -3.19 15.31
C GLU A 75 -8.66 -1.74 15.17
N ILE A 76 -9.00 -1.12 16.31
CA ILE A 76 -9.14 0.33 16.44
C ILE A 76 -7.78 0.87 16.90
N PRO A 77 -7.04 1.64 16.08
CA PRO A 77 -5.77 2.22 16.52
C PRO A 77 -5.97 3.11 17.73
N LYS A 78 -4.98 3.12 18.64
CA LYS A 78 -5.00 3.97 19.84
C LYS A 78 -5.24 5.44 19.51
N GLU A 79 -4.64 5.93 18.43
CA GLU A 79 -4.81 7.32 17.97
C GLU A 79 -6.24 7.62 17.51
N ALA A 80 -6.95 6.62 16.98
CA ALA A 80 -8.36 6.73 16.63
C ALA A 80 -9.26 6.75 17.88
N GLU A 81 -8.96 5.91 18.88
CA GLU A 81 -9.69 5.93 20.17
C GLU A 81 -9.50 7.27 20.89
N GLU A 82 -8.26 7.74 21.00
CA GLU A 82 -7.91 8.99 21.68
C GLU A 82 -8.62 10.20 21.02
N VAL A 83 -8.65 10.27 19.69
CA VAL A 83 -9.31 11.40 19.02
C VAL A 83 -10.83 11.32 19.12
N LEU A 84 -11.44 10.14 19.17
CA LEU A 84 -12.88 10.01 19.42
C LEU A 84 -13.25 10.57 20.80
N GLU A 85 -12.43 10.26 21.81
CA GLU A 85 -12.60 10.78 23.17
C GLU A 85 -12.37 12.29 23.24
N GLU A 86 -11.29 12.80 22.64
CA GLU A 86 -10.99 14.24 22.59
C GLU A 86 -12.09 15.05 21.89
N LEU A 87 -12.75 14.50 20.87
CA LEU A 87 -13.84 15.15 20.16
C LEU A 87 -15.18 15.11 20.91
N ASN A 88 -15.28 14.39 22.04
CA ASN A 88 -16.55 14.01 22.67
C ASN A 88 -17.51 13.35 21.67
N ALA A 89 -16.99 12.52 20.76
CA ALA A 89 -17.79 11.86 19.73
C ALA A 89 -18.71 10.80 20.34
N ASN A 90 -20.02 11.00 20.23
CA ASN A 90 -21.04 10.09 20.76
C ASN A 90 -21.89 9.45 19.66
N GLU A 91 -21.85 9.97 18.43
CA GLU A 91 -22.48 9.40 17.25
C GLU A 91 -21.43 9.08 16.18
N SER A 92 -21.66 8.01 15.42
CA SER A 92 -20.82 7.64 14.29
C SER A 92 -21.64 7.18 13.10
N ILE A 93 -21.20 7.57 11.92
CA ILE A 93 -21.59 6.96 10.64
C ILE A 93 -20.44 6.04 10.26
N ILE A 94 -20.69 4.77 10.05
CA ILE A 94 -19.65 3.82 9.63
C ILE A 94 -19.80 3.48 8.15
N VAL A 95 -18.71 3.64 7.40
CA VAL A 95 -18.60 3.07 6.06
C VAL A 95 -18.02 1.67 6.18
N GLU A 96 -18.85 0.67 5.90
CA GLU A 96 -18.44 -0.73 5.99
C GLU A 96 -17.44 -1.09 4.88
N CYS A 97 -16.58 -2.05 5.20
CA CYS A 97 -15.58 -2.60 4.30
C CYS A 97 -15.75 -4.12 4.25
N PRO A 98 -15.58 -4.80 3.09
CA PRO A 98 -15.80 -6.25 2.99
C PRO A 98 -15.06 -7.11 4.02
N ASN A 99 -13.90 -6.64 4.51
CA ASN A 99 -13.08 -7.36 5.49
C ASN A 99 -13.09 -6.75 6.91
N LEU A 100 -14.01 -5.82 7.21
CA LEU A 100 -14.16 -5.29 8.57
C LEU A 100 -14.62 -6.39 9.54
N ASN A 101 -13.90 -6.59 10.63
CA ASN A 101 -14.25 -7.56 11.66
C ASN A 101 -15.43 -7.03 12.49
N ASN A 102 -16.48 -7.84 12.63
CA ASN A 102 -17.66 -7.49 13.44
C ASN A 102 -17.33 -7.24 14.91
N THR A 103 -16.30 -7.89 15.46
CA THR A 103 -15.82 -7.66 16.83
C THR A 103 -15.25 -6.26 16.99
N VAL A 104 -14.49 -5.79 15.99
CA VAL A 104 -13.92 -4.43 15.96
C VAL A 104 -15.03 -3.41 15.80
N LYS A 105 -16.01 -3.66 14.91
CA LYS A 105 -17.19 -2.81 14.78
C LYS A 105 -17.93 -2.66 16.11
N ALA A 106 -18.11 -3.75 16.85
CA ALA A 106 -18.77 -3.76 18.15
C ALA A 106 -17.98 -3.03 19.26
N GLN A 107 -16.68 -2.80 19.08
CA GLN A 107 -15.84 -2.07 20.05
C GLN A 107 -15.95 -0.54 19.89
N ILE A 108 -16.55 -0.04 18.81
CA ILE A 108 -16.73 1.40 18.59
C ILE A 108 -17.67 1.95 19.68
N LYS A 109 -17.11 2.82 20.54
CA LYS A 109 -17.84 3.42 21.67
C LYS A 109 -18.91 4.43 21.24
N ALA A 110 -18.67 5.16 20.15
CA ALA A 110 -19.63 6.09 19.59
C ALA A 110 -20.83 5.32 19.01
N HIS A 111 -22.06 5.74 19.34
CA HIS A 111 -23.27 5.09 18.87
C HIS A 111 -23.35 5.14 17.35
N ILE A 112 -23.43 3.98 16.70
CA ILE A 112 -23.54 3.90 15.24
C ILE A 112 -24.97 4.28 14.84
N VAL A 113 -25.13 5.47 14.28
CA VAL A 113 -26.44 6.01 13.84
C VAL A 113 -26.76 5.63 12.39
N GLU A 114 -25.75 5.27 11.60
CA GLU A 114 -25.90 4.88 10.20
C GLU A 114 -24.76 3.93 9.78
N GLU A 115 -25.10 2.86 9.07
CA GLU A 115 -24.16 1.90 8.48
C GLU A 115 -24.27 1.96 6.95
N ILE A 116 -23.19 2.39 6.29
CA ILE A 116 -23.13 2.49 4.83
C ILE A 116 -22.47 1.24 4.29
N LYS A 117 -23.30 0.38 3.70
CA LYS A 117 -22.90 -0.88 3.11
C LYS A 117 -23.02 -0.83 1.59
N SER A 118 -22.00 -1.34 0.90
CA SER A 118 -21.99 -1.50 -0.55
C SER A 118 -22.13 -2.98 -0.93
N ASN A 119 -22.21 -3.27 -2.23
CA ASN A 119 -22.17 -4.64 -2.73
C ASN A 119 -20.77 -5.24 -2.54
N TRP A 120 -20.63 -6.31 -1.75
CA TRP A 120 -19.34 -6.95 -1.45
C TRP A 120 -18.68 -7.62 -2.63
N GLU A 121 -19.46 -8.19 -3.54
CA GLU A 121 -18.96 -8.75 -4.79
C GLU A 121 -18.35 -7.62 -5.64
N GLU A 122 -19.09 -6.54 -5.87
CA GLU A 122 -18.62 -5.39 -6.66
C GLU A 122 -17.35 -4.77 -6.06
N ARG A 123 -17.33 -4.61 -4.73
CA ARG A 123 -16.20 -4.06 -3.98
C ARG A 123 -14.96 -4.93 -4.04
N ALA A 124 -15.10 -6.24 -3.91
CA ALA A 124 -14.00 -7.19 -4.05
C ALA A 124 -13.46 -7.20 -5.48
N LYS A 125 -14.35 -7.20 -6.48
CA LYS A 125 -13.98 -7.15 -7.90
C LYS A 125 -13.20 -5.88 -8.25
N GLU A 126 -13.69 -4.71 -7.82
CA GLU A 126 -13.00 -3.44 -8.08
C GLU A 126 -11.60 -3.40 -7.42
N ALA A 127 -11.45 -4.00 -6.23
CA ALA A 127 -10.14 -4.11 -5.57
C ALA A 127 -9.18 -5.02 -6.36
N ILE A 128 -9.66 -6.16 -6.88
CA ILE A 128 -8.90 -7.08 -7.74
C ILE A 128 -8.46 -6.38 -9.02
N ASP A 129 -9.37 -5.69 -9.70
CA ASP A 129 -9.08 -4.97 -10.95
C ASP A 129 -7.98 -3.92 -10.73
N LYS A 130 -8.10 -3.12 -9.66
CA LYS A 130 -7.09 -2.11 -9.31
C LYS A 130 -5.74 -2.71 -8.90
N ALA A 131 -5.74 -3.84 -8.22
CA ALA A 131 -4.51 -4.56 -7.90
C ALA A 131 -3.81 -5.03 -9.18
N ASN A 132 -4.55 -5.65 -10.10
CA ASN A 132 -4.05 -6.10 -11.39
C ASN A 132 -3.46 -4.96 -12.23
N GLU A 133 -4.20 -3.85 -12.38
CA GLU A 133 -3.69 -2.65 -13.08
C GLU A 133 -2.38 -2.13 -12.48
N THR A 134 -2.28 -2.12 -11.15
CA THR A 134 -1.11 -1.61 -10.44
C THR A 134 0.09 -2.55 -10.60
N ILE A 135 -0.14 -3.87 -10.56
CA ILE A 135 0.89 -4.88 -10.82
C ILE A 135 1.43 -4.74 -12.24
N ILE A 136 0.56 -4.58 -13.24
CA ILE A 136 0.98 -4.35 -14.64
C ILE A 136 1.86 -3.11 -14.74
N LYS A 137 1.45 -2.00 -14.10
CA LYS A 137 2.26 -0.78 -14.03
C LYS A 137 3.63 -1.04 -13.39
N ALA A 138 3.66 -1.74 -12.25
CA ALA A 138 4.90 -2.07 -11.54
C ALA A 138 5.85 -2.93 -12.39
N LYS A 139 5.33 -3.96 -13.06
CA LYS A 139 6.10 -4.83 -13.97
C LYS A 139 6.73 -4.05 -15.12
N ASN A 140 5.96 -3.15 -15.74
CA ASN A 140 6.42 -2.35 -16.86
C ASN A 140 7.61 -1.44 -16.51
N ILE A 141 7.67 -0.93 -15.27
CA ILE A 141 8.76 -0.04 -14.84
C ILE A 141 9.92 -0.76 -14.14
N SER A 142 9.70 -1.95 -13.55
CA SER A 142 10.73 -2.67 -12.79
C SER A 142 11.88 -3.14 -13.65
N GLY A 143 11.61 -3.50 -14.91
CA GLY A 143 12.62 -3.97 -15.85
C GLY A 143 13.44 -5.15 -15.29
N THR A 144 14.74 -5.15 -15.61
CA THR A 144 15.67 -6.23 -15.22
C THR A 144 16.28 -6.02 -13.85
N ILE A 145 16.39 -7.09 -13.07
CA ILE A 145 17.15 -7.12 -11.82
C ILE A 145 18.64 -6.87 -12.10
N THR A 146 19.14 -5.73 -11.64
CA THR A 146 20.54 -5.30 -11.83
C THR A 146 21.19 -4.77 -10.56
N ASN A 147 20.40 -4.52 -9.52
CA ASN A 147 20.83 -3.95 -8.24
C ASN A 147 19.78 -4.23 -7.15
N ALA A 148 20.04 -3.80 -5.92
CA ALA A 148 19.14 -4.03 -4.79
C ALA A 148 17.76 -3.38 -4.94
N THR A 149 17.69 -2.24 -5.62
CA THR A 149 16.42 -1.52 -5.87
C THR A 149 15.50 -2.37 -6.73
N THR A 150 16.04 -2.87 -7.86
CA THR A 150 15.30 -3.70 -8.79
C THR A 150 15.01 -5.09 -8.21
N ALA A 151 15.91 -5.66 -7.40
CA ALA A 151 15.65 -6.91 -6.69
C ALA A 151 14.52 -6.78 -5.65
N ALA A 152 14.56 -5.74 -4.81
CA ALA A 152 13.52 -5.46 -3.82
C ALA A 152 12.15 -5.23 -4.49
N ALA A 153 12.13 -4.46 -5.58
CA ALA A 153 10.92 -4.23 -6.35
C ALA A 153 10.39 -5.51 -6.99
N SER A 154 11.24 -6.34 -7.58
CA SER A 154 10.84 -7.65 -8.13
C SER A 154 10.25 -8.56 -7.06
N LYS A 155 10.83 -8.62 -5.86
CA LYS A 155 10.26 -9.39 -4.74
C LYS A 155 8.84 -8.92 -4.38
N LEU A 156 8.63 -7.61 -4.29
CA LEU A 156 7.32 -7.05 -4.00
C LEU A 156 6.31 -7.39 -5.11
N ILE A 157 6.72 -7.36 -6.37
CA ILE A 157 5.87 -7.76 -7.51
C ILE A 157 5.48 -9.23 -7.43
N ILE A 158 6.40 -10.13 -7.08
CA ILE A 158 6.10 -11.57 -6.90
C ILE A 158 5.05 -11.76 -5.79
N ASN A 159 5.24 -11.10 -4.64
CA ASN A 159 4.28 -11.13 -3.55
C ASN A 159 2.91 -10.55 -3.98
N ALA A 160 2.91 -9.52 -4.81
CA ALA A 160 1.69 -8.91 -5.33
C ALA A 160 0.92 -9.86 -6.24
N GLU A 161 1.60 -10.53 -7.17
CA GLU A 161 1.00 -11.51 -8.07
C GLU A 161 0.48 -12.74 -7.31
N TYR A 162 1.21 -13.21 -6.29
CA TYR A 162 0.74 -14.27 -5.41
C TYR A 162 -0.56 -13.89 -4.70
N HIS A 163 -0.60 -12.72 -4.05
CA HIS A 163 -1.81 -12.25 -3.39
C HIS A 163 -2.97 -12.02 -4.35
N LEU A 164 -2.71 -11.52 -5.56
CA LEU A 164 -3.74 -11.35 -6.59
C LEU A 164 -4.34 -12.70 -6.99
N SER A 165 -3.51 -13.72 -7.22
CA SER A 165 -4.00 -15.08 -7.51
C SER A 165 -4.89 -15.60 -6.38
N LYS A 166 -4.46 -15.45 -5.11
CA LYS A 166 -5.28 -15.84 -3.96
C LYS A 166 -6.55 -15.01 -3.79
N ALA A 167 -6.54 -13.75 -4.22
CA ALA A 167 -7.73 -12.90 -4.22
C ALA A 167 -8.76 -13.39 -5.23
N VAL A 168 -8.33 -13.79 -6.44
CA VAL A 168 -9.19 -14.35 -7.48
C VAL A 168 -9.79 -15.69 -7.03
N GLU A 169 -8.98 -16.61 -6.49
CA GLU A 169 -9.47 -17.87 -5.92
C GLU A 169 -10.55 -17.61 -4.85
N ALA A 170 -10.28 -16.71 -3.89
CA ALA A 170 -11.24 -16.38 -2.85
C ALA A 170 -12.51 -15.70 -3.38
N PHE A 171 -12.42 -14.96 -4.50
CA PHE A 171 -13.56 -14.34 -5.16
C PHE A 171 -14.46 -15.40 -5.81
N GLU A 172 -13.87 -16.38 -6.50
CA GLU A 172 -14.58 -17.52 -7.10
C GLU A 172 -15.27 -18.40 -6.04
N GLU A 173 -14.70 -18.46 -4.84
CA GLU A 173 -15.30 -19.10 -3.65
C GLU A 173 -16.38 -18.23 -2.95
N GLU A 174 -16.75 -17.09 -3.53
CA GLU A 174 -17.68 -16.09 -2.96
C GLU A 174 -17.24 -15.55 -1.58
N ASN A 175 -15.96 -15.70 -1.22
CA ASN A 175 -15.38 -15.17 0.01
C ASN A 175 -14.86 -13.74 -0.21
N TYR A 176 -15.80 -12.81 -0.41
CA TYR A 176 -15.50 -11.43 -0.80
C TYR A 176 -14.65 -10.66 0.22
N GLY A 177 -14.78 -10.95 1.51
CA GLY A 177 -13.94 -10.32 2.54
C GLY A 177 -12.48 -10.73 2.40
N LYS A 178 -12.20 -12.03 2.21
CA LYS A 178 -10.85 -12.55 1.97
C LYS A 178 -10.31 -12.05 0.62
N ALA A 179 -11.12 -12.11 -0.42
CA ALA A 179 -10.76 -11.61 -1.76
C ALA A 179 -10.35 -10.14 -1.72
N PHE A 180 -11.17 -9.30 -1.09
CA PHE A 180 -10.87 -7.87 -0.91
C PHE A 180 -9.57 -7.65 -0.14
N GLY A 181 -9.39 -8.30 1.01
CA GLY A 181 -8.18 -8.15 1.82
C GLY A 181 -6.89 -8.53 1.07
N LEU A 182 -6.92 -9.64 0.34
CA LEU A 182 -5.79 -10.10 -0.49
C LEU A 182 -5.53 -9.15 -1.67
N ALA A 183 -6.57 -8.64 -2.31
CA ALA A 183 -6.42 -7.66 -3.39
C ALA A 183 -5.80 -6.34 -2.90
N ILE A 184 -6.19 -5.86 -1.72
CA ILE A 184 -5.55 -4.69 -1.08
C ILE A 184 -4.06 -4.96 -0.82
N ALA A 185 -3.71 -6.12 -0.26
CA ALA A 185 -2.32 -6.50 -0.03
C ALA A 185 -1.52 -6.62 -1.34
N ALA A 186 -2.12 -7.17 -2.39
CA ALA A 186 -1.53 -7.24 -3.73
C ALA A 186 -1.20 -5.84 -4.27
N LYS A 187 -2.19 -4.95 -4.23
CA LYS A 187 -2.04 -3.55 -4.67
C LYS A 187 -0.94 -2.83 -3.88
N GLU A 188 -0.93 -2.95 -2.56
CA GLU A 188 0.06 -2.26 -1.71
C GLU A 188 1.50 -2.72 -2.01
N ASN A 189 1.72 -4.02 -2.20
CA ASN A 189 3.02 -4.55 -2.63
C ASN A 189 3.45 -3.94 -3.98
N ALA A 190 2.54 -3.88 -4.96
CA ALA A 190 2.83 -3.29 -6.26
C ALA A 190 3.11 -1.78 -6.18
N GLU A 191 2.37 -1.01 -5.37
CA GLU A 191 2.63 0.42 -5.15
C GLU A 191 3.99 0.64 -4.47
N ASN A 192 4.35 -0.20 -3.51
CA ASN A 192 5.64 -0.12 -2.84
C ASN A 192 6.80 -0.47 -3.79
N ALA A 193 6.62 -1.42 -4.70
CA ALA A 193 7.58 -1.70 -5.77
C ALA A 193 7.79 -0.45 -6.64
N ILE A 194 6.70 0.20 -7.05
CA ILE A 194 6.74 1.42 -7.86
C ILE A 194 7.51 2.54 -7.14
N ARG A 195 7.21 2.77 -5.86
CA ARG A 195 7.88 3.79 -5.05
C ARG A 195 9.37 3.57 -4.94
N ILE A 196 9.81 2.34 -4.68
CA ILE A 196 11.23 1.99 -4.59
C ILE A 196 11.94 2.27 -5.92
N ILE A 197 11.33 1.90 -7.05
CA ILE A 197 11.87 2.15 -8.40
C ILE A 197 11.99 3.65 -8.68
N GLN A 198 11.02 4.45 -8.22
CA GLN A 198 11.03 5.91 -8.34
C GLN A 198 12.00 6.62 -7.38
N GLY A 199 12.79 5.86 -6.60
CA GLY A 199 13.77 6.41 -5.66
C GLY A 199 13.18 6.80 -4.30
N ILE A 200 11.91 6.53 -4.04
CA ILE A 200 11.27 6.75 -2.74
C ILE A 200 11.66 5.60 -1.81
N LYS A 201 12.74 5.79 -1.05
CA LYS A 201 13.34 4.79 -0.15
C LYS A 201 13.30 5.20 1.33
N GLY A 202 12.35 6.03 1.73
CA GLY A 202 12.16 6.41 3.14
C GLY A 202 11.54 5.30 3.99
N GLY A 203 11.82 5.29 5.29
CA GLY A 203 11.14 4.42 6.26
C GLY A 203 11.36 2.92 6.03
N THR A 204 10.28 2.14 6.05
CA THR A 204 10.30 0.67 5.89
C THR A 204 10.82 0.24 4.51
N LEU A 205 10.53 1.01 3.45
CA LEU A 205 11.01 0.72 2.10
C LEU A 205 12.53 0.84 1.99
N GLY A 206 13.13 1.82 2.66
CA GLY A 206 14.59 1.95 2.73
C GLY A 206 15.25 0.77 3.42
N LYS A 207 14.67 0.34 4.55
CA LYS A 207 15.13 -0.87 5.26
C LYS A 207 15.04 -2.11 4.38
N GLU A 208 13.99 -2.22 3.57
CA GLU A 208 13.84 -3.34 2.65
C GLU A 208 14.92 -3.31 1.56
N VAL A 209 15.18 -2.16 0.92
CA VAL A 209 16.26 -2.04 -0.06
C VAL A 209 17.62 -2.37 0.54
N HIS A 210 17.91 -1.92 1.76
CA HIS A 210 19.18 -2.22 2.45
C HIS A 210 19.39 -3.72 2.67
N LYS A 211 18.34 -4.47 3.06
CA LYS A 211 18.43 -5.94 3.16
C LYS A 211 18.81 -6.58 1.82
N TRP A 212 18.29 -6.05 0.71
CA TRP A 212 18.64 -6.53 -0.62
C TRP A 212 20.06 -6.12 -1.04
N GLU A 213 20.57 -4.98 -0.57
CA GLU A 213 21.97 -4.59 -0.75
C GLU A 213 22.91 -5.58 -0.05
N GLU A 214 22.64 -5.93 1.20
CA GLU A 214 23.40 -6.94 1.95
C GLU A 214 23.39 -8.30 1.25
N LYS A 215 22.22 -8.75 0.78
CA LYS A 215 22.07 -10.01 0.04
C LYS A 215 22.86 -10.01 -1.27
N ILE A 216 22.77 -8.94 -2.07
CA ILE A 216 23.52 -8.85 -3.33
C ILE A 216 25.02 -8.78 -3.09
N ASN A 217 25.47 -8.09 -2.04
CA ASN A 217 26.89 -8.03 -1.68
C ASN A 217 27.44 -9.40 -1.27
N THR A 218 26.57 -10.29 -0.75
CA THR A 218 26.96 -11.64 -0.31
C THR A 218 26.89 -12.67 -1.44
N SER A 219 25.77 -12.71 -2.17
CA SER A 219 25.44 -13.76 -3.16
C SER A 219 25.67 -13.35 -4.61
N GLY A 220 25.80 -12.05 -4.89
CA GLY A 220 25.84 -11.53 -6.25
C GLY A 220 24.47 -11.52 -6.92
N VAL A 221 24.36 -10.75 -8.02
CA VAL A 221 23.08 -10.50 -8.70
C VAL A 221 22.53 -11.76 -9.39
N ASP A 222 23.39 -12.61 -9.95
CA ASP A 222 22.97 -13.80 -10.69
C ASP A 222 22.26 -14.84 -9.79
N GLU A 223 22.75 -15.02 -8.55
CA GLU A 223 22.11 -15.92 -7.58
C GLU A 223 20.76 -15.37 -7.12
N ILE A 224 20.66 -14.05 -6.88
CA ILE A 224 19.40 -13.39 -6.53
C ILE A 224 18.35 -13.53 -7.63
N VAL A 225 18.78 -13.40 -8.89
CA VAL A 225 17.91 -13.64 -10.04
C VAL A 225 17.37 -15.07 -10.02
N GLN A 226 18.23 -16.06 -9.77
CA GLN A 226 17.81 -17.46 -9.71
C GLN A 226 16.81 -17.70 -8.57
N GLN A 227 17.10 -17.23 -7.36
CA GLN A 227 16.22 -17.38 -6.19
C GLN A 227 14.82 -16.80 -6.43
N LEU A 228 14.74 -15.58 -6.99
CA LEU A 228 13.47 -14.94 -7.30
C LEU A 228 12.72 -15.63 -8.45
N SER A 229 13.44 -16.23 -9.40
CA SER A 229 12.84 -17.03 -10.47
C SER A 229 12.16 -18.27 -9.92
N GLU A 230 12.88 -19.03 -9.09
CA GLU A 230 12.38 -20.26 -8.47
C GLU A 230 11.17 -19.97 -7.57
N GLU A 231 11.21 -18.87 -6.81
CA GLU A 231 10.07 -18.45 -5.99
C GLU A 231 8.83 -18.14 -6.84
N ALA A 232 8.99 -17.38 -7.93
CA ALA A 232 7.88 -17.07 -8.81
C ALA A 232 7.29 -18.33 -9.45
N GLU A 233 8.13 -19.26 -9.90
CA GLU A 233 7.69 -20.55 -10.45
C GLU A 233 6.87 -21.35 -9.44
N ASN A 234 7.27 -21.38 -8.16
CA ASN A 234 6.51 -22.04 -7.08
C ASN A 234 5.11 -21.43 -6.87
N TYR A 235 4.94 -20.16 -7.22
CA TYR A 235 3.64 -19.47 -7.19
C TYR A 235 2.89 -19.54 -8.53
N GLY A 236 3.42 -20.25 -9.54
CA GLY A 236 2.83 -20.30 -10.88
C GLY A 236 2.96 -18.99 -11.66
N ILE A 237 3.86 -18.10 -11.24
CA ILE A 237 4.06 -16.77 -11.80
C ILE A 237 5.16 -16.82 -12.86
N LYS A 238 4.90 -16.26 -14.05
CA LYS A 238 5.93 -16.05 -15.07
C LYS A 238 6.61 -14.68 -14.88
N LEU A 239 7.86 -14.69 -14.42
CA LEU A 239 8.71 -13.50 -14.42
C LEU A 239 9.41 -13.32 -15.77
N GLU A 240 9.35 -12.12 -16.35
CA GLU A 240 10.22 -11.75 -17.46
C GLU A 240 11.58 -11.31 -16.92
N ILE A 241 12.54 -12.24 -16.89
CA ILE A 241 13.90 -11.95 -16.45
C ILE A 241 14.80 -11.92 -17.68
N LYS A 242 15.05 -10.71 -18.20
CA LYS A 242 16.05 -10.54 -19.27
C LYS A 242 17.46 -10.53 -18.67
N LYS A 243 18.22 -11.62 -18.81
CA LYS A 243 19.65 -11.63 -18.48
C LYS A 243 20.39 -10.53 -19.28
N LYS A 244 21.26 -9.79 -18.61
CA LYS A 244 22.18 -8.85 -19.28
C LYS A 244 23.12 -9.68 -20.17
N VAL A 245 22.96 -9.60 -21.49
CA VAL A 245 23.91 -10.22 -22.42
C VAL A 245 25.27 -9.55 -22.19
N LYS A 246 26.26 -10.29 -21.69
CA LYS A 246 27.65 -9.81 -21.63
C LYS A 246 28.09 -9.47 -23.05
N LYS A 247 28.34 -8.20 -23.32
CA LYS A 247 29.01 -7.76 -24.55
C LYS A 247 30.44 -8.28 -24.48
N VAL A 248 30.76 -9.33 -25.24
CA VAL A 248 32.14 -9.79 -25.40
C VAL A 248 32.85 -8.75 -26.26
N GLU A 249 33.73 -7.94 -25.65
CA GLU A 249 34.68 -7.13 -26.40
C GLU A 249 35.72 -8.04 -27.04
N TYR A 250 35.60 -8.29 -28.34
CA TYR A 250 36.72 -8.79 -29.13
C TYR A 250 37.73 -7.64 -29.30
N ARG A 251 38.77 -7.64 -28.46
CA ARG A 251 40.02 -6.92 -28.77
C ARG A 251 40.58 -7.52 -30.05
N GLN A 252 40.67 -6.69 -31.10
CA GLN A 252 41.40 -7.04 -32.30
C GLN A 252 42.86 -7.35 -31.94
N VAL A 253 43.24 -8.62 -32.06
CA VAL A 253 44.64 -9.02 -32.20
C VAL A 253 45.03 -8.66 -33.63
N LYS A 254 45.59 -7.47 -33.81
CA LYS A 254 46.54 -7.23 -34.90
C LYS A 254 47.94 -7.42 -34.32
N SER A 255 48.42 -8.66 -34.37
CA SER A 255 49.84 -8.95 -34.33
C SER A 255 50.10 -10.15 -35.23
N GLU A 256 50.80 -9.84 -36.33
CA GLU A 256 51.69 -10.73 -37.09
C GLU A 256 51.03 -11.80 -37.98
N MET A 257 51.15 -11.60 -39.29
CA MET A 257 51.95 -12.45 -40.21
C MET A 257 51.60 -12.10 -41.67
N GLY A 258 52.61 -11.71 -42.46
CA GLY A 258 52.55 -11.68 -43.93
C GLY A 258 52.78 -10.32 -44.55
#